data_AF-A0A7K1B411-F1
#
_entry.id   AF-A0A7K1B411-F1
#
_cell.length_a   1.000
_cell.length_b   1.000
_cell.length_c   1.000
_cell.angle_alpha   90.00
_cell.angle_beta   90.00
_cell.angle_gamma   90.00
#
_symmetry.space_group_name_H-M   'P 1'
#
loop_
_entity.id
_entity.type
_entity.pdbx_description
1 polymer ?
#
loop_
_entity_poly.entity_id
_entity_poly.type
_entity_poly.pdbx_seq_one_letter_code
_entity_poly.pdbx_strand_id
1 'polypeptide(L)'
;MSLDDLNREQKRSLKRMGALNDQGAPTRAQPQARRTAEDRVGPAQYLREVRDEMRKVAWPKWPEVRRFSIIVGITVVLYTAYVGGLDSLFGVFSSWLYD
;
A
#
# COMPACT_ATOMS: atom_id res chain seq x y z
N MET A 1 51.13 20.68 -1.57
CA MET A 1 51.81 19.48 -2.11
C MET A 1 51.58 19.44 -3.60
N SER A 2 52.64 19.59 -4.42
CA SER A 2 52.53 19.52 -5.88
C SER A 2 52.30 18.08 -6.34
N LEU A 3 51.53 17.86 -7.39
CA LEU A 3 51.27 16.53 -7.99
C LEU A 3 52.52 15.88 -8.60
N ASP A 4 53.59 16.66 -8.74
CA ASP A 4 54.85 16.22 -9.33
C ASP A 4 55.61 15.24 -8.44
N ASP A 5 55.39 15.29 -7.12
CA ASP A 5 56.09 14.51 -6.10
C ASP A 5 55.44 13.13 -5.82
N LEU A 6 54.39 12.79 -6.56
CA LEU A 6 53.66 11.52 -6.38
C LEU A 6 54.44 10.36 -7.00
N ASN A 7 54.60 9.28 -6.22
CA ASN A 7 55.20 8.04 -6.67
C ASN A 7 54.41 7.46 -7.87
N ARG A 8 55.11 6.78 -8.79
CA ARG A 8 54.51 6.14 -9.98
C ARG A 8 53.37 5.20 -9.63
N GLU A 9 53.43 4.56 -8.46
CA GLU A 9 52.36 3.73 -7.92
C GLU A 9 51.13 4.55 -7.52
N GLN A 10 51.33 5.69 -6.86
CA GLN A 10 50.26 6.60 -6.46
C GLN A 10 49.56 7.21 -7.68
N LYS A 11 50.30 7.52 -8.75
CA LYS A 11 49.70 7.98 -10.01
C LYS A 11 48.84 6.89 -10.68
N ARG A 12 49.27 5.63 -10.61
CA ARG A 12 48.48 4.48 -11.12
C ARG A 12 47.25 4.19 -10.26
N SER A 13 47.34 4.30 -8.94
CA SER A 13 46.19 4.11 -8.06
C SER A 13 45.16 5.22 -8.26
N LEU A 14 45.60 6.48 -8.38
CA LEU A 14 44.74 7.63 -8.68
C LEU A 14 44.09 7.54 -10.07
N LYS A 15 44.81 6.99 -11.07
CA LYS A 15 44.24 6.68 -12.40
C LYS A 15 43.21 5.54 -12.32
N ARG A 16 43.47 4.46 -11.56
CA ARG A 16 42.48 3.39 -11.31
C ARG A 16 41.25 3.88 -10.56
N MET A 17 41.42 4.86 -9.67
CA MET A 17 40.33 5.52 -8.95
C MET A 17 39.55 6.52 -9.84
N GLY A 18 39.92 6.67 -11.12
CA GLY A 18 39.23 7.56 -12.06
C GLY A 18 39.37 9.04 -11.72
N ALA A 19 40.35 9.39 -10.87
CA ALA A 19 40.59 10.76 -10.41
C ALA A 19 41.51 11.56 -11.35
N LEU A 20 42.23 10.88 -12.26
CA LEU A 20 43.17 11.49 -13.21
C LEU A 20 42.79 11.11 -14.64
N ASN A 21 42.81 12.10 -15.55
CA ASN A 21 42.61 11.89 -16.98
C ASN A 21 43.90 11.33 -17.62
N ASP A 22 43.85 10.95 -18.90
CA ASP A 22 45.03 10.42 -19.63
C ASP A 22 46.19 11.41 -19.73
N GLN A 23 45.95 12.69 -19.44
CA GLN A 23 46.94 13.77 -19.40
C GLN A 23 47.50 14.02 -17.98
N GLY A 24 47.09 13.25 -16.97
CA GLY A 24 47.63 13.32 -15.61
C GLY A 24 47.13 14.50 -14.76
N ALA A 25 46.13 15.24 -15.23
CA ALA A 25 45.49 16.32 -14.50
C ALA A 25 44.32 15.77 -13.64
N PRO A 26 44.06 16.37 -12.46
CA PRO A 26 42.94 15.98 -11.61
C PRO A 26 41.63 16.22 -12.37
N THR A 27 40.92 15.13 -12.67
CA THR A 27 39.59 15.22 -13.28
C THR A 27 38.62 15.61 -12.19
N ARG A 28 38.08 16.83 -12.31
CA ARG A 28 37.04 17.34 -11.43
C ARG A 28 35.91 16.32 -11.40
N ALA A 29 35.78 15.67 -10.23
CA ALA A 29 34.71 14.79 -9.77
C ALA A 29 33.81 14.21 -10.86
N GLN A 30 33.83 12.87 -11.01
CA GLN A 30 32.69 12.13 -11.57
C GLN A 30 31.40 12.82 -11.10
N PRO A 31 30.49 13.21 -12.01
CA PRO A 31 29.20 13.74 -11.57
C PRO A 31 28.63 12.66 -10.66
N GLN A 32 28.60 12.93 -9.35
CA GLN A 32 27.89 12.09 -8.39
C GLN A 32 26.55 11.86 -9.04
N ALA A 33 26.31 10.62 -9.45
CA ALA A 33 25.05 10.20 -10.03
C ALA A 33 24.01 10.82 -9.13
N ARG A 34 23.27 11.80 -9.69
CA ARG A 34 22.35 12.66 -8.96
C ARG A 34 21.67 11.77 -7.96
N ARG A 35 21.92 12.01 -6.66
CA ARG A 35 21.18 11.34 -5.59
C ARG A 35 19.74 11.48 -6.03
N THR A 36 19.19 10.35 -6.46
CA THR A 36 17.93 10.34 -7.20
C THR A 36 16.95 11.04 -6.29
N ALA A 37 16.24 12.01 -6.86
CA ALA A 37 15.31 12.87 -6.15
C ALA A 37 14.60 12.08 -5.06
N GLU A 38 14.57 12.63 -3.84
CA GLU A 38 13.84 12.14 -2.66
C GLU A 38 12.93 10.95 -2.95
N ASP A 39 13.16 9.83 -2.26
CA ASP A 39 12.28 8.67 -2.16
C ASP A 39 10.90 9.07 -1.59
N ARG A 40 10.16 9.89 -2.32
CA ARG A 40 8.74 10.11 -2.12
C ARG A 40 8.07 8.94 -2.78
N VAL A 41 7.36 8.15 -1.97
CA VAL A 41 6.53 7.04 -2.42
C VAL A 41 5.60 7.59 -3.51
N GLY A 42 5.88 7.25 -4.77
CA GLY A 42 5.05 7.71 -5.88
C GLY A 42 3.67 7.05 -5.79
N PRO A 43 2.60 7.67 -6.35
CA PRO A 43 1.28 7.07 -6.37
C PRO A 43 1.25 5.66 -7.01
N ALA A 44 2.13 5.41 -7.98
CA ALA A 44 2.32 4.09 -8.58
C ALA A 44 2.93 3.06 -7.59
N GLN A 45 3.83 3.50 -6.71
CA GLN A 45 4.42 2.65 -5.68
C GLN A 45 3.39 2.33 -4.59
N TYR A 46 2.62 3.33 -4.14
CA TYR A 46 1.52 3.15 -3.20
C TYR A 46 0.48 2.11 -3.67
N LEU A 47 0.03 2.20 -4.93
CA LEU A 47 -0.91 1.22 -5.48
C LEU A 47 -0.33 -0.19 -5.55
N ARG A 48 0.99 -0.30 -5.78
CA ARG A 48 1.68 -1.60 -5.78
C ARG A 48 1.70 -2.19 -4.38
N GLU A 49 2.02 -1.39 -3.37
CA GLU A 49 2.00 -1.77 -1.96
C GLU A 49 0.60 -2.18 -1.50
N VAL A 50 -0.46 -1.42 -1.86
CA VAL A 50 -1.86 -1.77 -1.56
C VAL A 50 -2.22 -3.11 -2.21
N ARG A 51 -1.86 -3.35 -3.47
CA ARG A 51 -2.12 -4.63 -4.13
C ARG A 51 -1.43 -5.79 -3.41
N ASP A 52 -0.18 -5.59 -3.01
CA ASP A 52 0.60 -6.62 -2.32
C ASP A 52 0.03 -6.92 -0.92
N GLU A 53 -0.53 -5.92 -0.23
CA GLU A 53 -1.26 -6.10 1.03
C GLU A 53 -2.63 -6.76 0.83
N MET A 54 -3.37 -6.36 -0.21
CA MET A 54 -4.67 -6.94 -0.57
C MET A 54 -4.58 -8.43 -0.91
N ARG A 55 -3.41 -8.93 -1.34
CA ARG A 55 -3.15 -10.37 -1.56
C ARG A 55 -3.00 -11.15 -0.25
N LYS A 56 -2.67 -10.48 0.86
CA LYS A 56 -2.61 -11.11 2.20
C LYS A 56 -4.00 -11.26 2.81
N VAL A 57 -4.96 -10.44 2.39
CA VAL A 57 -6.35 -10.54 2.83
C VAL A 57 -6.96 -11.81 2.25
N ALA A 58 -7.41 -12.69 3.13
CA ALA A 58 -8.13 -13.89 2.75
C ALA A 58 -9.50 -13.48 2.18
N TRP A 59 -9.60 -13.38 0.86
CA TRP A 59 -10.88 -13.14 0.20
C TRP A 59 -11.84 -14.31 0.44
N PRO A 60 -13.09 -14.01 0.77
CA PRO A 60 -14.07 -15.02 1.17
C PRO A 60 -14.34 -15.99 0.01
N LYS A 61 -14.55 -17.26 0.36
CA LYS A 61 -14.97 -18.27 -0.61
C LYS A 61 -16.48 -18.16 -0.81
N TRP A 62 -16.95 -18.31 -2.05
CA TRP A 62 -18.38 -18.26 -2.40
C TRP A 62 -19.32 -19.08 -1.48
N PRO A 63 -18.96 -20.30 -1.02
CA PRO A 63 -19.81 -21.06 -0.09
C PRO A 63 -20.00 -20.40 1.27
N GLU A 64 -18.98 -19.66 1.75
CA GLU A 64 -18.99 -19.01 3.05
C GLU A 64 -19.85 -17.75 3.04
N VAL A 65 -19.73 -16.94 1.99
CA VAL A 65 -20.63 -15.80 1.73
C VAL A 65 -22.08 -16.26 1.73
N ARG A 66 -22.40 -17.34 1.01
CA ARG A 66 -23.77 -17.88 0.93
C ARG A 66 -24.31 -18.31 2.30
N ARG A 67 -23.49 -18.95 3.14
CA ARG A 67 -23.90 -19.36 4.50
C ARG A 67 -24.26 -18.15 5.35
N PHE A 68 -23.38 -17.14 5.39
CA PHE A 68 -23.65 -15.93 6.17
C PHE A 68 -24.84 -15.14 5.62
N SER A 69 -24.98 -15.03 4.30
CA SER A 69 -26.16 -14.39 3.67
C SER A 69 -27.47 -15.09 4.01
N ILE A 70 -27.50 -16.44 4.04
CA ILE A 70 -28.71 -17.19 4.44
C ILE A 70 -29.03 -16.95 5.92
N ILE A 71 -28.03 -17.02 6.80
CA ILE A 71 -28.23 -16.77 8.24
C ILE A 71 -28.82 -15.38 8.46
N VAL A 72 -28.18 -14.35 7.89
CA VAL A 72 -28.66 -12.96 7.99
C VAL A 72 -30.03 -12.78 7.34
N GLY A 73 -30.27 -13.43 6.20
CA GLY A 73 -31.57 -13.39 5.53
C GLY A 73 -32.69 -13.95 6.41
N ILE A 74 -32.46 -15.09 7.05
CA ILE A 74 -33.43 -15.70 7.98
C ILE A 74 -33.64 -14.80 9.19
N THR A 75 -32.58 -14.24 9.80
CA THR A 75 -32.75 -13.36 10.96
C THR A 75 -33.54 -12.11 10.61
N VAL A 76 -33.26 -11.48 9.46
CA VAL A 76 -34.02 -10.31 8.99
C VAL A 76 -35.50 -10.66 8.81
N VAL A 77 -35.81 -11.77 8.12
CA VAL A 77 -37.21 -12.21 7.92
C VAL A 77 -37.93 -12.44 9.26
N LEU A 78 -37.27 -13.09 10.22
CA LEU A 78 -37.85 -13.33 11.54
C LEU A 78 -38.13 -12.02 12.29
N TYR A 79 -37.18 -11.08 12.31
CA TYR A 79 -37.37 -9.79 12.95
C TYR A 79 -38.43 -8.95 12.26
N THR A 80 -38.47 -8.94 10.93
CA THR A 80 -39.52 -8.24 10.16
C THR A 80 -40.90 -8.83 10.46
N ALA A 81 -41.04 -10.15 10.50
CA ALA A 81 -42.30 -10.79 10.85
C ALA A 81 -42.70 -10.53 12.30
N TYR A 82 -41.74 -10.52 13.23
CA TYR A 82 -41.99 -10.21 14.64
C TYR A 82 -42.47 -8.77 14.83
N VAL A 83 -41.73 -7.79 14.30
CA VAL A 83 -42.09 -6.37 14.40
C VAL A 83 -43.40 -6.11 13.67
N GLY A 84 -43.55 -6.56 12.43
CA GLY A 84 -44.79 -6.37 11.66
C GLY A 84 -46.00 -7.07 12.29
N GLY A 85 -45.79 -8.24 12.91
CA GLY A 85 -46.83 -8.94 13.67
C GLY A 85 -47.25 -8.17 14.92
N LEU A 86 -46.29 -7.62 15.67
CA LEU A 86 -46.57 -6.76 16.81
C LEU A 86 -47.29 -5.48 16.38
N ASP A 87 -46.85 -4.82 15.32
CA ASP A 87 -47.48 -3.60 14.78
C ASP A 87 -48.94 -3.88 14.37
N SER A 88 -49.19 -5.03 13.75
CA SER A 88 -50.54 -5.47 13.38
C SER A 88 -51.40 -5.73 14.61
N LEU A 89 -50.84 -6.42 15.62
CA LEU A 89 -51.54 -6.72 16.87
C LEU A 89 -51.89 -5.43 17.64
N PHE A 90 -50.94 -4.51 17.78
CA PHE A 90 -51.16 -3.22 18.41
C PHE A 90 -52.13 -2.35 17.60
N GLY A 91 -52.09 -2.42 16.26
CA GLY A 91 -53.05 -1.73 15.40
C GLY A 91 -54.50 -2.19 15.63
N VAL A 92 -54.72 -3.51 15.63
CA VAL A 92 -56.04 -4.08 15.91
C VAL A 92 -56.49 -3.78 17.34
N PHE A 93 -55.61 -4.00 18.31
CA PHE A 93 -55.90 -3.73 19.72
C PHE A 93 -56.23 -2.26 19.98
N SER A 94 -55.47 -1.34 19.37
CA SER A 94 -55.73 0.09 19.43
C SER A 94 -57.09 0.41 18.82
N SER A 95 -57.40 -0.10 17.62
CA SER A 95 -58.72 0.15 17.01
C SER A 95 -59.88 -0.32 17.88
N TRP A 96 -59.74 -1.44 18.57
CA TRP A 96 -60.76 -1.96 19.49
C TRP A 96 -60.89 -1.13 20.77
N LEU A 97 -59.79 -0.54 21.25
CA LEU A 97 -59.78 0.26 22.49
C LEU A 97 -60.32 1.69 22.28
N TYR A 98 -60.16 2.24 21.07
CA TYR A 98 -60.59 3.60 20.73
C TYR A 98 -62.02 3.67 20.14
N ASP A 99 -62.65 2.53 19.85
CA ASP A 99 -64.11 2.39 19.65
C ASP A 99 -64.84 2.27 21.01
#